data_AF-A0A9D8V976-F1
#
_entry.id   AF-A0A9D8V976-F1
#
_cell.length_a   1.000
_cell.length_b   1.000
_cell.length_c   1.000
_cell.angle_alpha   90.00
_cell.angle_beta   90.00
_cell.angle_gamma   90.00
#
_symmetry.space_group_name_H-M   'P 1'
#
loop_
_entity.id
_entity.type
_entity.pdbx_description
1 polymer ?
#
loop_
_entity_poly.entity_id
_entity_poly.type
_entity_poly.pdbx_seq_one_letter_code
_entity_poly.pdbx_strand_id
1 'polypeptide(L)'
;MQNNRAGRIVLELFSDDEHKLLGTIREMIRRDDRVSRVSLDVTGGPVPTLHLETSWVELYRAWKGIAPELSELITLRMTLQRLSQRVLKFDVPGYDDIPLLELFTLSSDAQGQNFSGLDIRLSGYIDLVER
;
A
#
# COMPACT_ATOMS: atom_id res chain seq x y z
N MET A 1 -31.93 1.86 19.27
CA MET A 1 -31.32 1.57 17.95
C MET A 1 -30.05 2.38 17.86
N GLN A 2 -28.88 1.80 18.12
CA GLN A 2 -27.60 2.48 17.95
C GLN A 2 -27.26 2.47 16.46
N ASN A 3 -27.21 3.66 15.86
CA ASN A 3 -26.78 3.85 14.49
C ASN A 3 -25.32 3.41 14.37
N ASN A 4 -25.07 2.28 13.71
CA ASN A 4 -23.75 1.94 13.18
C ASN A 4 -23.39 2.97 12.09
N ARG A 5 -22.85 4.12 12.51
CA ARG A 5 -22.09 5.00 11.62
C ARG A 5 -20.74 4.34 11.39
N ALA A 6 -20.71 3.29 10.58
CA ALA A 6 -19.46 2.87 9.96
C ALA A 6 -18.98 4.07 9.15
N GLY A 7 -17.86 4.68 9.58
CA GLY A 7 -17.25 5.80 8.86
C GLY A 7 -17.08 5.40 7.40
N ARG A 8 -17.55 6.25 6.48
CA ARG A 8 -17.25 6.06 5.07
C ARG A 8 -15.82 6.53 4.84
N ILE A 9 -15.08 5.75 4.07
CA ILE A 9 -13.79 6.19 3.56
C ILE A 9 -14.05 6.99 2.29
N VAL A 10 -13.67 8.26 2.28
CA VAL A 10 -13.70 9.08 1.05
C VAL A 10 -12.42 8.80 0.28
N LEU A 11 -12.55 8.23 -0.91
CA LEU A 11 -11.42 7.90 -1.77
C LEU A 11 -11.36 8.81 -2.97
N GLU A 12 -10.14 9.25 -3.30
CA GLU A 12 -9.85 9.76 -4.63
C GLU A 12 -9.92 8.60 -5.63
N LEU A 13 -10.44 8.85 -6.84
CA LEU A 13 -10.55 7.85 -7.89
C LEU A 13 -9.17 7.20 -8.15
N PHE A 14 -9.09 5.88 -8.04
CA PHE A 14 -7.92 5.11 -8.46
C PHE A 14 -7.96 4.94 -9.97
N SER A 15 -6.81 5.06 -10.62
CA SER A 15 -6.66 4.51 -11.97
C SER A 15 -6.77 2.98 -11.94
N ASP A 16 -7.15 2.39 -13.06
CA ASP A 16 -7.21 0.92 -13.21
C ASP A 16 -5.88 0.25 -12.84
N ASP A 17 -4.76 0.89 -13.17
CA ASP A 17 -3.42 0.38 -12.87
C ASP A 17 -3.11 0.46 -11.37
N GLU A 18 -3.48 1.54 -10.69
CA GLU A 18 -3.34 1.66 -9.23
C GLU A 18 -4.21 0.62 -8.50
N HIS A 19 -5.45 0.42 -8.97
CA HIS A 19 -6.35 -0.57 -8.38
C HIS A 19 -5.81 -2.00 -8.55
N LYS A 20 -5.34 -2.36 -9.75
CA LYS A 20 -4.70 -3.66 -10.01
C LYS A 20 -3.42 -3.86 -9.19
N LEU A 21 -2.60 -2.84 -9.05
CA LEU A 21 -1.37 -2.91 -8.26
C LEU A 21 -1.67 -3.09 -6.76
N LEU A 22 -2.63 -2.34 -6.21
CA LEU A 22 -3.10 -2.52 -4.83
C LEU A 22 -3.63 -3.93 -4.58
N GLY A 23 -4.47 -4.44 -5.50
CA GLY A 23 -4.96 -5.82 -5.43
C GLY A 23 -3.83 -6.85 -5.45
N THR A 24 -2.80 -6.62 -6.26
CA THR A 24 -1.59 -7.47 -6.33
C THR A 24 -0.83 -7.46 -4.99
N ILE A 25 -0.55 -6.28 -4.43
CA ILE A 25 0.14 -6.13 -3.14
C ILE A 25 -0.64 -6.87 -2.04
N ARG A 26 -1.95 -6.68 -1.98
CA ARG A 26 -2.83 -7.35 -1.00
C ARG A 26 -2.81 -8.86 -1.15
N GLU A 27 -2.83 -9.38 -2.36
CA GLU A 27 -2.75 -10.81 -2.62
C GLU A 27 -1.38 -11.39 -2.24
N MET A 28 -0.29 -10.67 -2.52
CA MET A 28 1.05 -11.07 -2.09
C MET A 28 1.16 -11.13 -0.56
N ILE A 29 0.65 -10.11 0.15
CA ILE A 29 0.56 -10.09 1.61
C ILE A 29 -0.22 -11.31 2.12
N ARG A 30 -1.38 -11.62 1.54
CA ARG A 30 -2.19 -12.76 1.98
C ARG A 30 -1.50 -14.11 1.84
N ARG A 31 -0.59 -14.23 0.87
CA ARG A 31 0.18 -15.45 0.61
C ARG A 31 1.46 -15.54 1.42
N ASP A 32 1.88 -14.44 2.05
CA ASP A 32 3.05 -14.42 2.89
C ASP A 32 2.67 -14.82 4.32
N ASP A 33 3.09 -16.02 4.74
CA ASP A 33 2.84 -16.56 6.08
C ASP A 33 3.56 -15.77 7.20
N ARG A 34 4.43 -14.80 6.85
CA ARG A 34 5.24 -14.01 7.79
C ARG A 34 4.61 -12.68 8.21
N VAL A 35 3.39 -12.36 7.76
CA VAL A 35 2.76 -11.05 8.01
C VAL A 35 2.50 -10.84 9.51
N SER A 36 3.32 -9.99 10.12
CA SER A 36 3.09 -9.45 11.45
C SER A 36 1.95 -8.43 11.40
N ARG A 37 1.04 -8.49 12.38
CA ARG A 37 -0.08 -7.56 12.51
C ARG A 37 0.21 -6.56 13.62
N VAL A 38 -0.06 -5.29 13.31
CA VAL A 38 -0.22 -4.11 14.19
C VAL A 38 1.02 -3.20 14.31
N SER A 39 0.88 -1.95 13.83
CA SER A 39 1.73 -0.82 14.24
C SER A 39 0.91 0.15 15.10
N LEU A 40 1.52 0.70 16.15
CA LEU A 40 0.90 1.71 17.00
C LEU A 40 0.99 3.09 16.33
N ASP A 41 -0.13 3.80 16.25
CA ASP A 41 -0.20 5.18 15.78
C ASP A 41 0.31 6.17 16.85
N VAL A 42 0.66 7.38 16.43
CA VAL A 42 1.14 8.51 17.26
C VAL A 42 0.06 8.97 18.26
N THR A 43 -1.20 8.55 18.06
CA THR A 43 -2.35 8.75 18.97
C THR A 43 -2.56 7.60 19.97
N GLY A 44 -1.73 6.55 19.93
CA GLY A 44 -1.75 5.42 20.89
C GLY A 44 -2.73 4.28 20.56
N GLY A 45 -3.46 4.36 19.44
CA GLY A 45 -4.30 3.27 18.94
C GLY A 45 -3.54 2.34 17.98
N PRO A 46 -3.79 1.01 17.99
CA PRO A 46 -3.22 0.12 16.99
C PRO A 46 -3.87 0.36 15.62
N VAL A 47 -3.12 0.91 14.66
CA VAL A 47 -3.53 0.85 13.24
C VAL A 47 -3.10 -0.52 12.72
N PRO A 48 -4.03 -1.36 12.24
CA PRO A 48 -3.64 -2.59 11.59
C PRO A 48 -2.83 -2.22 10.36
N THR A 49 -1.59 -2.68 10.29
CA THR A 49 -0.69 -2.48 9.15
C THR A 49 -0.31 -3.85 8.63
N LEU A 50 -0.38 -4.00 7.31
CA LEU A 50 -0.02 -5.20 6.60
C LEU A 50 1.35 -4.98 5.93
N HIS A 51 2.27 -5.90 6.14
CA HIS A 51 3.66 -5.75 5.72
C HIS A 51 4.00 -6.69 4.56
N LEU A 52 4.72 -6.18 3.57
CA LEU A 52 5.25 -6.95 2.44
C LEU A 52 6.70 -6.57 2.20
N GLU A 53 7.61 -7.51 2.41
CA GLU A 53 8.99 -7.41 1.92
C GLU A 53 9.09 -8.15 0.59
N THR A 54 9.51 -7.46 -0.46
CA THR A 54 9.65 -8.04 -1.81
C THR A 54 10.74 -7.33 -2.59
N SER A 55 10.86 -7.58 -3.88
CA SER A 55 11.67 -6.81 -4.82
C SER A 55 10.79 -6.16 -5.88
N TRP A 56 11.30 -5.10 -6.51
CA TRP A 56 10.61 -4.45 -7.63
C TRP A 56 10.27 -5.41 -8.78
N VAL A 57 11.19 -6.34 -9.08
CA VAL A 57 11.03 -7.31 -10.15
C VAL A 57 9.94 -8.33 -9.80
N GLU A 58 9.91 -8.83 -8.56
CA GLU A 58 8.87 -9.75 -8.09
C GLU A 58 7.50 -9.09 -8.06
N LEU A 59 7.41 -7.87 -7.52
CA LEU A 59 6.17 -7.11 -7.50
C LEU A 59 5.66 -6.84 -8.92
N TYR A 60 6.55 -6.42 -9.84
CA TYR A 60 6.15 -6.20 -11.24
C TYR A 60 5.65 -7.49 -11.89
N ARG A 61 6.37 -8.60 -11.70
CA ARG A 61 5.97 -9.90 -12.25
C ARG A 61 4.64 -10.37 -11.68
N ALA A 62 4.39 -10.15 -10.40
CA ALA A 62 3.10 -10.46 -9.79
C ALA A 62 1.96 -9.60 -10.38
N TRP A 63 2.24 -8.34 -10.71
CA TRP A 63 1.25 -7.41 -11.25
C TRP A 63 0.95 -7.61 -12.74
N LYS A 64 1.99 -7.73 -13.58
CA LYS A 64 1.87 -7.76 -15.05
C LYS A 64 2.06 -9.16 -15.64
N GLY A 65 2.52 -10.14 -14.86
CA GLY A 65 2.71 -11.53 -15.30
C GLY A 65 3.95 -11.78 -16.18
N ILE A 66 4.75 -10.75 -16.43
CA ILE A 66 5.93 -10.80 -17.32
C ILE A 66 7.18 -10.25 -16.61
N ALA A 67 8.36 -10.52 -17.17
CA ALA A 67 9.59 -9.91 -16.69
C ALA A 67 9.64 -8.42 -17.08
N PRO A 68 10.06 -7.53 -16.17
CA PRO A 68 10.10 -6.10 -16.45
C PRO A 68 11.30 -5.67 -17.31
N GLU A 69 11.07 -4.65 -18.13
CA GLU A 69 12.11 -3.74 -18.61
C GLU A 69 12.36 -2.57 -17.65
N LEU A 70 13.47 -1.84 -17.82
CA LEU A 70 13.83 -0.71 -16.96
C LEU A 70 12.75 0.40 -16.94
N SER A 71 12.18 0.73 -18.10
CA SER A 71 11.09 1.70 -18.25
C SER A 71 9.83 1.32 -17.47
N GLU A 72 9.55 0.01 -17.40
CA GLU A 72 8.42 -0.54 -16.68
C GLU A 72 8.64 -0.49 -15.16
N LEU A 73 9.87 -0.71 -14.69
CA LEU A 73 10.22 -0.52 -13.28
C LEU A 73 10.11 0.94 -12.83
N ILE A 74 10.46 1.90 -13.71
CA ILE A 74 10.21 3.32 -13.46
C ILE A 74 8.69 3.58 -13.35
N THR A 75 7.88 2.97 -14.22
CA THR A 75 6.42 3.10 -14.19
C THR A 75 5.84 2.52 -12.89
N LEU A 76 6.31 1.36 -12.44
CA LEU A 76 5.94 0.77 -11.16
C LEU A 76 6.30 1.72 -10.00
N ARG A 77 7.51 2.27 -9.99
CA ARG A 77 7.94 3.24 -8.97
C ARG A 77 7.05 4.46 -8.90
N MET A 78 6.76 5.08 -10.05
CA MET A 78 5.87 6.24 -10.10
C MET A 78 4.46 5.89 -9.61
N THR A 79 3.98 4.68 -9.91
CA THR A 79 2.65 4.22 -9.47
C THR A 79 2.61 3.98 -7.96
N LEU A 80 3.64 3.35 -7.38
CA LEU A 80 3.77 3.20 -5.93
C LEU A 80 3.90 4.54 -5.21
N GLN A 81 4.65 5.49 -5.77
CA GLN A 81 4.79 6.84 -5.20
C GLN A 81 3.46 7.59 -5.20
N ARG A 82 2.63 7.44 -6.24
CA ARG A 82 1.26 7.99 -6.22
C ARG A 82 0.41 7.31 -5.15
N LEU A 83 0.47 5.98 -5.05
CA LEU A 83 -0.25 5.25 -4.01
C LEU A 83 0.20 5.65 -2.59
N SER A 84 1.48 5.93 -2.37
CA SER A 84 1.99 6.34 -1.06
C SER A 84 1.59 7.76 -0.66
N GLN A 85 1.17 8.58 -1.62
CA GLN A 85 0.63 9.92 -1.36
C GLN A 85 -0.88 9.89 -1.06
N ARG A 86 -1.55 8.75 -1.27
CA ARG A 86 -2.98 8.61 -1.00
C ARG A 86 -3.22 8.37 0.49
N VAL A 87 -4.32 8.93 0.98
CA VAL A 87 -4.77 8.80 2.36
C VAL A 87 -6.19 8.27 2.42
N LEU A 88 -6.50 7.55 3.48
CA LEU A 88 -7.82 7.12 3.88
C LEU A 88 -8.41 8.19 4.79
N LYS A 89 -9.50 8.83 4.33
CA LYS A 89 -10.22 9.85 5.09
C LYS A 89 -11.44 9.24 5.73
N PHE A 90 -11.57 9.36 7.04
CA PHE A 90 -12.76 8.93 7.76
C PHE A 90 -13.72 10.10 7.94
N ASP A 91 -15.00 9.90 7.60
CA ASP A 91 -16.07 10.90 7.83
C ASP A 91 -16.43 11.10 9.33
N VAL A 92 -15.48 10.90 10.24
CA VAL A 92 -15.64 11.04 11.69
C VAL A 92 -14.79 12.22 12.16
N PRO A 93 -15.40 13.26 12.77
CA PRO A 93 -14.65 14.40 13.29
C PRO A 93 -13.59 13.98 14.31
N GLY A 94 -12.36 14.46 14.13
CA GLY A 94 -11.23 14.20 15.04
C GLY A 94 -10.40 12.95 14.71
N TYR A 95 -10.66 12.28 13.58
CA TYR A 95 -9.77 11.26 13.04
C TYR A 95 -8.77 11.90 12.06
N ASP A 96 -7.50 11.55 12.21
CA ASP A 96 -6.45 11.95 11.29
C ASP A 96 -6.52 11.14 9.99
N ASP A 97 -6.04 11.75 8.91
CA ASP A 97 -5.88 11.09 7.61
C ASP A 97 -4.83 9.96 7.74
N ILE A 98 -5.21 8.73 7.39
CA ILE A 98 -4.32 7.57 7.50
C ILE A 98 -3.66 7.30 6.14
N PRO A 99 -2.32 7.18 6.04
CA PRO A 99 -1.67 6.78 4.79
C PRO A 99 -2.25 5.46 4.26
N LEU A 100 -2.57 5.42 2.97
CA LEU A 100 -2.99 4.18 2.30
C LEU A 100 -1.86 3.15 2.34
N LEU A 101 -0.66 3.62 1.99
CA LEU A 101 0.53 2.83 1.82
C LEU A 101 1.75 3.67 2.22
N GLU A 102 2.71 3.06 2.92
CA GLU A 102 4.05 3.59 3.10
C GLU A 102 5.05 2.73 2.32
N LEU A 103 6.05 3.40 1.73
CA LEU A 103 7.04 2.78 0.86
C LEU A 103 8.45 3.01 1.42
N PHE A 104 9.16 1.93 1.71
CA PHE A 104 10.54 1.97 2.16
C PHE A 104 11.43 1.18 1.20
N THR A 105 12.50 1.82 0.70
CA THR A 105 13.49 1.15 -0.15
C THR A 105 14.61 0.60 0.73
N LEU A 106 14.83 -0.72 0.70
CA LEU A 106 15.74 -1.40 1.62
C LEU A 106 17.23 -1.28 1.23
N SER A 107 17.55 -0.73 0.06
CA SER A 107 18.92 -0.26 -0.28
C SER A 107 18.94 0.53 -1.60
N SER A 108 18.95 1.87 -1.56
CA SER A 108 19.21 2.66 -2.76
C SER A 108 20.72 2.89 -2.92
N ASP A 109 21.26 2.72 -4.13
CA ASP A 109 22.49 3.45 -4.46
C ASP A 109 22.19 4.95 -4.51
N ALA A 110 23.22 5.78 -4.38
CA ALA A 110 23.07 7.25 -4.37
C ALA A 110 22.42 7.82 -5.67
N GLN A 111 22.25 6.99 -6.70
CA GLN A 111 21.68 7.37 -7.99
C GLN A 111 20.22 6.91 -8.15
N GLY A 112 19.67 6.12 -7.22
CA GLY A 112 18.30 5.63 -7.28
C GLY A 112 18.00 4.77 -8.51
N GLN A 113 19.03 4.17 -9.10
CA GLN A 113 18.96 3.32 -10.30
C GLN A 113 18.93 1.84 -9.94
N ASN A 114 19.34 1.48 -8.73
CA ASN A 114 19.26 0.11 -8.23
C ASN A 114 17.87 -0.18 -7.64
N PHE A 115 17.17 -1.12 -8.26
CA PHE A 115 15.89 -1.68 -7.80
C PHE A 115 16.16 -2.82 -6.81
N SER A 116 16.48 -2.47 -5.58
CA SER A 116 16.72 -3.41 -4.47
C SER A 116 15.42 -3.81 -3.74
N GLY A 117 15.55 -4.45 -2.57
CA GLY A 117 14.42 -4.82 -1.73
C GLY A 117 13.46 -3.65 -1.45
N LEU A 118 12.19 -3.98 -1.37
CA LEU A 118 11.05 -3.10 -1.19
C LEU A 118 10.30 -3.54 0.07
N ASP A 119 10.16 -2.63 1.03
CA ASP A 119 9.27 -2.79 2.17
C ASP A 119 8.03 -1.92 1.91
N ILE A 120 6.89 -2.59 1.74
CA ILE A 120 5.57 -1.97 1.59
C ILE A 120 4.78 -2.19 2.87
N ARG A 121 4.25 -1.10 3.43
CA ARG A 121 3.30 -1.14 4.55
C ARG A 121 1.95 -0.63 4.09
N LEU A 122 0.97 -1.52 4.01
CA LEU A 122 -0.37 -1.22 3.57
C LEU A 122 -1.29 -1.04 4.78
N SER A 123 -2.13 0.00 4.76
CA SER A 123 -3.14 0.18 5.80
C SER A 123 -4.10 -1.00 5.82
N GLY A 124 -4.33 -1.58 6.99
CA GLY A 124 -5.28 -2.66 7.21
C GLY A 124 -6.74 -2.22 7.06
N TYR A 125 -7.00 -0.91 6.99
CA TYR A 125 -8.32 -0.37 6.63
C TYR A 125 -8.58 -0.41 5.12
N ILE A 126 -7.64 -0.89 4.29
CA ILE A 126 -7.83 -1.10 2.85
C ILE A 126 -9.07 -1.97 2.55
N ASP A 127 -9.42 -2.90 3.43
CA ASP A 127 -10.60 -3.76 3.23
C ASP A 127 -11.94 -2.99 3.33
N LEU A 128 -11.92 -1.76 3.85
CA LEU A 128 -13.08 -0.87 3.94
C LEU A 128 -13.26 0.03 2.70
N VAL A 129 -12.25 0.08 1.82
CA VAL A 129 -12.15 0.92 0.62
C VAL A 129 -12.90 0.31 -0.57
N GLU A 130 -12.95 -1.02 -0.66
CA GLU A 130 -13.42 -1.75 -1.84
C GLU A 130 -14.79 -2.42 -1.66
N ARG A 131 -15.66 -1.89 -0.79
CA ARG A 131 -17.02 -2.41 -0.55
C ARG A 131 -18.09 -1.79 -1.44
#